data_AF-A0A9P8MZV4-F1
#
_entry.id   AF-A0A9P8MZV4-F1
#
_cell.length_a   1.000
_cell.length_b   1.000
_cell.length_c   1.000
_cell.angle_alpha   90.00
_cell.angle_beta   90.00
_cell.angle_gamma   90.00
#
_symmetry.space_group_name_H-M   'P 1'
#
loop_
_entity.id
_entity.type
_entity.pdbx_description
1 polymer ?
#
loop_
_entity_poly.entity_id
_entity_poly.type
_entity_poly.pdbx_seq_one_letter_code
_entity_poly.pdbx_strand_id
1 'polypeptide(L)'
;MRWLGIWLDSTLTFKTHVEKWTAKAQAVAYHLKGLTNTNRGPLPGAVRRAVRACIEPQLFFGAEAWYPGMTCPRWNKPAKEGPSRIRHLIRRMDKSLNTAMRAILPVWKTTPLSARHREAGIPPVSHLLQACRTRFAARLKSLDEAHPLARPRQPFRTRLRRTDELLPRCARPDLLAQSAANFGEWLQSVAPRTAIVYSDGSLSRRSRGYGYAVHQDGLTVLSGNGRLGLAEVFDAEARLPRGLRAALSLPAADQIVVCLDNLAVATCLQGMPSDSSQKEFLEFQALAAEHGATEIRWIPGHTNIPGNEQADALAKAGTSTRACRRSPTLAYLRKVARQRPKDAFKAWWEVSAPQQTHHGDFADYHERLNHDDARLTCSCGSNRFPPSLPFVCTHPIFSYPTRPGGGCSRNRPCEAKTKDMAVAPERPADGQQAEQRSAFEPMKC
;
A
#
# COMPACT_ATOMS: atom_id res chain seq x y z
N MET A 1 19.90 -29.41 -9.67
CA MET A 1 18.98 -29.23 -10.81
C MET A 1 18.53 -27.76 -10.90
N ARG A 2 18.10 -27.28 -12.09
CA ARG A 2 17.39 -25.98 -12.24
C ARG A 2 16.02 -26.25 -12.84
N TRP A 3 14.95 -25.74 -12.24
CA TRP A 3 13.56 -25.95 -12.66
C TRP A 3 12.79 -24.62 -12.54
N LEU A 4 12.13 -24.16 -13.61
CA LEU A 4 11.40 -22.87 -13.66
C LEU A 4 12.16 -21.68 -13.04
N GLY A 5 13.48 -21.61 -13.25
CA GLY A 5 14.35 -20.56 -12.68
C GLY A 5 14.76 -20.75 -11.20
N ILE A 6 14.25 -21.77 -10.52
CA ILE A 6 14.65 -22.17 -9.17
C ILE A 6 15.83 -23.15 -9.25
N TRP A 7 16.82 -23.01 -8.37
CA TRP A 7 17.93 -23.95 -8.26
C TRP A 7 17.67 -24.88 -7.07
N LEU A 8 17.55 -26.17 -7.37
CA LEU A 8 17.33 -27.24 -6.39
C LEU A 8 18.67 -27.94 -6.12
N ASP A 9 19.12 -27.88 -4.88
CA ASP A 9 20.20 -28.66 -4.31
C ASP A 9 19.67 -29.97 -3.71
N SER A 10 20.51 -31.01 -3.63
CA SER A 10 20.12 -32.35 -3.16
C SER A 10 19.56 -32.36 -1.73
N THR A 11 19.99 -31.42 -0.89
CA THR A 11 19.54 -31.27 0.50
C THR A 11 18.43 -30.22 0.67
N LEU A 12 17.93 -29.63 -0.42
CA LEU A 12 16.87 -28.61 -0.42
C LEU A 12 17.10 -27.45 0.58
N THR A 13 18.35 -27.02 0.74
CA THR A 13 18.72 -25.84 1.53
C THR A 13 18.54 -24.54 0.75
N PHE A 14 18.45 -24.61 -0.58
CA PHE A 14 18.33 -23.49 -1.51
C PHE A 14 19.48 -22.48 -1.43
N LYS A 15 20.63 -22.87 -0.85
CA LYS A 15 21.83 -22.03 -0.74
C LYS A 15 22.23 -21.46 -2.10
N THR A 16 22.52 -22.33 -3.08
CA THR A 16 22.93 -21.95 -4.45
C THR A 16 21.89 -21.07 -5.16
N HIS A 17 20.60 -21.24 -4.86
CA HIS A 17 19.54 -20.40 -5.42
C HIS A 17 19.62 -18.96 -4.90
N VAL A 18 19.66 -18.78 -3.58
CA VAL A 18 19.77 -17.46 -2.96
C VAL A 18 21.08 -16.80 -3.34
N GLU A 19 22.18 -17.55 -3.44
CA GLU A 19 23.49 -17.03 -3.86
C GLU A 19 23.45 -16.42 -5.27
N LYS A 20 22.89 -17.14 -6.25
CA LYS A 20 22.79 -16.66 -7.64
C LYS A 20 21.86 -15.46 -7.79
N TRP A 21 20.70 -15.47 -7.14
CA TRP A 21 19.77 -14.33 -7.19
C TRP A 21 20.28 -13.11 -6.42
N THR A 22 20.95 -13.32 -5.28
CA THR A 22 21.63 -12.22 -4.56
C THR A 22 22.75 -11.61 -5.40
N ALA A 23 23.54 -12.41 -6.13
CA ALA A 23 24.59 -11.89 -7.01
C ALA A 23 24.04 -11.02 -8.15
N LYS A 24 22.92 -11.44 -8.78
CA LYS A 24 22.23 -10.64 -9.80
C LYS A 24 21.70 -9.30 -9.23
N ALA A 25 20.99 -9.37 -8.10
CA ALA A 25 20.49 -8.19 -7.41
C ALA A 25 21.62 -7.25 -6.95
N GLN A 26 22.77 -7.79 -6.54
CA GLN A 26 23.96 -7.06 -6.14
C GLN A 26 24.59 -6.29 -7.31
N ALA A 27 24.62 -6.87 -8.52
CA ALA A 27 25.07 -6.18 -9.73
C ALA A 27 24.16 -4.97 -10.05
N VAL A 28 22.84 -5.16 -10.05
CA VAL A 28 21.87 -4.05 -10.23
C VAL A 28 22.02 -2.98 -9.14
N ALA A 29 22.26 -3.39 -7.89
CA ALA A 29 22.53 -2.46 -6.78
C ALA A 29 23.80 -1.62 -7.00
N TYR A 30 24.86 -2.21 -7.58
CA TYR A 30 26.06 -1.47 -7.94
C TYR A 30 25.83 -0.51 -9.11
N HIS A 31 25.09 -0.91 -10.15
CA HIS A 31 24.72 0.00 -11.23
C HIS A 31 23.90 1.20 -10.73
N LEU A 32 22.86 0.97 -9.92
CA LEU A 32 22.08 2.07 -9.31
C LEU A 32 22.95 2.98 -8.44
N LYS A 33 23.90 2.40 -7.68
CA LYS A 33 24.84 3.18 -6.87
C LYS A 33 25.80 4.02 -7.74
N GLY A 34 26.19 3.53 -8.92
CA GLY A 34 27.02 4.29 -9.87
C GLY A 34 26.32 5.51 -10.46
N LEU A 35 24.98 5.52 -10.49
CA LEU A 35 24.17 6.66 -10.95
C LEU A 35 23.96 7.74 -9.87
N THR A 36 24.45 7.53 -8.64
CA THR A 36 24.14 8.33 -7.46
C THR A 36 25.41 8.74 -6.70
N ASN A 37 25.56 10.03 -6.43
CA ASN A 37 26.59 10.57 -5.54
C ASN A 37 25.95 11.54 -4.54
N THR A 38 26.67 11.91 -3.48
CA THR A 38 26.20 12.84 -2.43
C THR A 38 25.71 14.18 -2.99
N ASN A 39 26.35 14.66 -4.06
CA ASN A 39 26.10 16.01 -4.61
C ASN A 39 25.24 16.00 -5.90
N ARG A 40 25.09 14.85 -6.57
CA ARG A 40 24.43 14.73 -7.88
C ARG A 40 23.80 13.36 -8.06
N GLY A 41 22.60 13.31 -8.62
CA GLY A 41 21.94 12.05 -8.98
C GLY A 41 20.42 12.19 -9.08
N PRO A 42 19.71 11.11 -9.46
CA PRO A 42 18.26 11.04 -9.43
C PRO A 42 17.71 11.15 -7.99
N LEU A 43 16.51 11.71 -7.86
CA LEU A 43 15.83 11.90 -6.56
C LEU A 43 15.77 10.57 -5.75
N PRO A 44 16.04 10.58 -4.43
CA PRO A 44 15.95 9.40 -3.57
C PRO A 44 14.64 8.60 -3.69
N GLY A 45 13.52 9.30 -3.90
CA GLY A 45 12.22 8.65 -4.15
C GLY A 45 12.16 7.86 -5.46
N ALA A 46 12.84 8.32 -6.52
CA ALA A 46 12.94 7.61 -7.79
C ALA A 46 13.85 6.38 -7.69
N VAL A 47 15.03 6.52 -7.05
CA VAL A 47 15.93 5.38 -6.79
C VAL A 47 15.22 4.32 -5.94
N ARG A 48 14.48 4.73 -4.91
CA ARG A 48 13.67 3.83 -4.06
C ARG A 48 12.61 3.07 -4.86
N ARG A 49 11.97 3.68 -5.85
CA ARG A 49 11.07 2.98 -6.79
C ARG A 49 11.85 1.98 -7.66
N ALA A 50 13.01 2.35 -8.20
CA ALA A 50 13.86 1.44 -8.98
C ALA A 50 14.34 0.23 -8.16
N VAL A 51 14.74 0.41 -6.89
CA VAL A 51 15.10 -0.70 -6.00
C VAL A 51 13.91 -1.66 -5.78
N ARG A 52 12.72 -1.11 -5.51
CA ARG A 52 11.48 -1.91 -5.35
C ARG A 52 11.04 -2.63 -6.63
N ALA A 53 11.27 -2.02 -7.80
CA ALA A 53 10.88 -2.60 -9.09
C ALA A 53 11.89 -3.61 -9.65
N CYS A 54 13.19 -3.38 -9.46
CA CYS A 54 14.24 -4.14 -10.13
C CYS A 54 15.01 -5.09 -9.20
N ILE A 55 15.20 -4.73 -7.93
CA ILE A 55 16.03 -5.49 -6.97
C ILE A 55 15.18 -6.42 -6.10
N GLU A 56 14.06 -5.93 -5.55
CA GLU A 56 13.20 -6.77 -4.70
C GLU A 56 12.67 -8.03 -5.43
N PRO A 57 12.17 -7.97 -6.69
CA PRO A 57 11.70 -9.17 -7.38
C PRO A 57 12.81 -10.19 -7.67
N GLN A 58 14.06 -9.73 -7.84
CA GLN A 58 15.21 -10.62 -8.01
C GLN A 58 15.63 -11.27 -6.68
N LEU A 59 15.76 -10.48 -5.60
CA LEU A 59 16.11 -11.00 -4.27
C LEU A 59 15.08 -12.01 -3.76
N PHE A 60 13.80 -11.74 -3.95
CA PHE A 60 12.71 -12.56 -3.44
C PHE A 60 12.16 -13.55 -4.47
N PHE A 61 12.86 -13.76 -5.59
CA PHE A 61 12.45 -14.72 -6.61
C PHE A 61 12.27 -16.11 -5.99
N GLY A 62 11.12 -16.75 -6.25
CA GLY A 62 10.80 -18.08 -5.72
C GLY A 62 10.72 -18.17 -4.18
N ALA A 63 10.64 -17.05 -3.44
CA ALA A 63 10.58 -17.07 -1.96
C ALA A 63 9.43 -17.96 -1.44
N GLU A 64 8.31 -18.03 -2.15
CA GLU A 64 7.16 -18.89 -1.87
C GLU A 64 7.53 -20.39 -1.82
N ALA A 65 8.53 -20.82 -2.61
CA ALA A 65 9.00 -22.20 -2.67
C ALA A 65 10.06 -22.52 -1.60
N TRP A 66 11.01 -21.60 -1.35
CA TRP A 66 12.17 -21.89 -0.50
C TRP A 66 12.06 -21.38 0.94
N TYR A 67 11.45 -20.21 1.19
CA TYR A 67 11.44 -19.56 2.51
C TYR A 67 10.47 -20.23 3.49
N PRO A 68 10.94 -20.84 4.59
CA PRO A 68 10.08 -21.56 5.53
C PRO A 68 9.41 -20.69 6.60
N GLY A 69 9.66 -19.37 6.61
CA GLY A 69 9.45 -18.50 7.78
C GLY A 69 10.65 -18.52 8.73
N MET A 70 10.70 -17.59 9.71
CA MET A 70 11.77 -17.57 10.72
C MET A 70 11.75 -18.78 11.66
N THR A 71 10.59 -19.39 11.89
CA THR A 71 10.43 -20.67 12.60
C THR A 71 9.98 -21.78 11.65
N CYS A 72 10.35 -23.02 11.98
CA CYS A 72 9.87 -24.22 11.31
C CYS A 72 9.71 -25.38 12.31
N PRO A 73 8.78 -26.32 12.05
CA PRO A 73 8.68 -27.55 12.84
C PRO A 73 9.98 -28.36 12.73
N ARG A 74 10.40 -29.00 13.83
CA ARG A 74 11.54 -29.93 13.83
C ARG A 74 11.13 -31.25 13.16
N TRP A 75 11.96 -31.78 12.27
CA TRP A 75 11.69 -33.05 11.57
C TRP A 75 11.32 -34.19 12.54
N ASN A 76 12.16 -34.42 13.55
CA ASN A 76 11.96 -35.50 14.53
C ASN A 76 10.86 -35.23 15.56
N LYS A 77 10.34 -33.99 15.67
CA LYS A 77 9.29 -33.58 16.63
C LYS A 77 8.42 -32.47 16.01
N PRO A 78 7.52 -32.78 15.05
CA PRO A 78 6.85 -31.78 14.21
C PRO A 78 5.90 -30.85 14.98
N ALA A 79 5.44 -31.23 16.17
CA ALA A 79 4.69 -30.37 17.09
C ALA A 79 5.53 -29.25 17.74
N LYS A 80 6.87 -29.34 17.74
CA LYS A 80 7.75 -28.31 18.31
C LYS A 80 8.35 -27.45 17.20
N GLU A 81 8.04 -26.16 17.22
CA GLU A 81 8.73 -25.19 16.35
C GLU A 81 10.14 -24.86 16.87
N GLY A 82 11.02 -24.49 15.96
CA GLY A 82 12.38 -24.02 16.26
C GLY A 82 12.88 -23.05 15.19
N PRO A 83 14.04 -22.41 15.39
CA PRO A 83 14.58 -21.46 14.43
C PRO A 83 14.93 -22.16 13.11
N SER A 84 14.43 -21.60 12.02
CA SER A 84 14.83 -22.00 10.68
C SER A 84 16.31 -21.69 10.45
N ARG A 85 17.08 -22.67 9.92
CA ARG A 85 18.54 -22.54 9.72
C ARG A 85 18.94 -21.58 8.59
N ILE A 86 18.05 -20.67 8.17
CA ILE A 86 18.18 -19.76 7.02
C ILE A 86 18.83 -18.42 7.34
N ARG A 87 19.17 -18.12 8.61
CA ARG A 87 19.72 -16.80 9.01
C ARG A 87 20.97 -16.41 8.21
N HIS A 88 21.75 -17.38 7.76
CA HIS A 88 22.92 -17.16 6.90
C HIS A 88 22.53 -16.70 5.47
N LEU A 89 21.42 -17.21 4.91
CA LEU A 89 20.87 -16.78 3.61
C LEU A 89 20.37 -15.33 3.69
N ILE A 90 19.59 -15.01 4.73
CA ILE A 90 19.09 -13.65 5.00
C ILE A 90 20.26 -12.66 5.09
N ARG A 91 21.29 -12.98 5.89
CA ARG A 91 22.50 -12.15 6.04
C ARG A 91 23.25 -11.92 4.72
N ARG A 92 23.19 -12.84 3.74
CA ARG A 92 23.76 -12.62 2.40
C ARG A 92 22.91 -11.64 1.59
N MET A 93 21.60 -11.80 1.58
CA MET A 93 20.67 -10.91 0.89
C MET A 93 20.72 -9.48 1.46
N ASP A 94 20.89 -9.33 2.78
CA ASP A 94 21.05 -8.04 3.45
C ASP A 94 22.26 -7.25 2.91
N LYS A 95 23.33 -7.89 2.41
CA LYS A 95 24.48 -7.19 1.80
C LYS A 95 24.07 -6.47 0.50
N SER A 96 23.29 -7.13 -0.35
CA SER A 96 22.76 -6.55 -1.59
C SER A 96 21.77 -5.43 -1.28
N LEU A 97 20.86 -5.64 -0.33
CA LEU A 97 19.90 -4.62 0.06
C LEU A 97 20.58 -3.39 0.70
N ASN A 98 21.64 -3.59 1.48
CA ASN A 98 22.46 -2.49 2.02
C ASN A 98 23.18 -1.68 0.93
N THR A 99 23.65 -2.33 -0.13
CA THR A 99 24.24 -1.63 -1.28
C THR A 99 23.18 -0.77 -1.97
N ALA A 100 21.99 -1.32 -2.19
CA ALA A 100 20.86 -0.60 -2.79
C ALA A 100 20.38 0.59 -1.93
N MET A 101 20.28 0.42 -0.60
CA MET A 101 19.91 1.53 0.30
C MET A 101 20.95 2.66 0.32
N ARG A 102 22.24 2.36 0.11
CA ARG A 102 23.31 3.37 -0.06
C ARG A 102 23.31 4.06 -1.43
N ALA A 103 22.48 3.60 -2.38
CA ALA A 103 22.16 4.37 -3.60
C ALA A 103 20.94 5.28 -3.39
N ILE A 104 20.00 4.88 -2.53
CA ILE A 104 18.82 5.70 -2.18
C ILE A 104 19.19 6.89 -1.30
N LEU A 105 20.08 6.66 -0.33
CA LEU A 105 20.41 7.63 0.71
C LEU A 105 21.87 8.09 0.61
N PRO A 106 22.14 9.41 0.62
CA PRO A 106 23.49 9.96 0.72
C PRO A 106 24.00 9.85 2.17
N VAL A 107 24.20 8.62 2.67
CA VAL A 107 24.57 8.34 4.06
C VAL A 107 25.94 7.69 4.18
N TRP A 108 26.65 8.05 5.25
CA TRP A 108 27.96 7.52 5.59
C TRP A 108 27.98 5.99 5.71
N LYS A 109 29.16 5.40 5.50
CA LYS A 109 29.36 3.94 5.66
C LYS A 109 29.02 3.47 7.07
N THR A 110 29.28 4.31 8.07
CA THR A 110 29.12 4.14 9.53
C THR A 110 27.69 4.28 10.04
N THR A 111 26.77 4.89 9.29
CA THR A 111 25.37 5.08 9.73
C THR A 111 24.74 3.74 10.16
N PRO A 112 24.05 3.67 11.32
CA PRO A 112 23.45 2.43 11.81
C PRO A 112 22.54 1.77 10.77
N LEU A 113 22.60 0.43 10.75
CA LEU A 113 21.80 -0.36 9.82
C LEU A 113 20.29 -0.09 9.98
N SER A 114 19.81 0.05 11.22
CA SER A 114 18.40 0.29 11.48
C SER A 114 17.91 1.64 10.96
N ALA A 115 18.68 2.71 11.21
CA ALA A 115 18.41 4.03 10.65
C ALA A 115 18.38 4.02 9.11
N ARG A 116 19.33 3.31 8.46
CA ARG A 116 19.35 3.17 6.99
C ARG A 116 18.06 2.53 6.44
N HIS A 117 17.55 1.49 7.09
CA HIS A 117 16.27 0.85 6.71
C HIS A 117 15.07 1.80 6.88
N ARG A 118 15.05 2.58 7.97
CA ARG A 118 14.02 3.57 8.26
C ARG A 118 13.95 4.66 7.19
N GLU A 119 15.07 5.35 6.95
CA GLU A 119 15.12 6.49 6.02
C GLU A 119 14.94 6.08 4.55
N ALA A 120 15.47 4.91 4.17
CA ALA A 120 15.24 4.36 2.83
C ALA A 120 13.78 3.92 2.63
N GLY A 121 13.00 3.79 3.72
CA GLY A 121 11.66 3.21 3.69
C GLY A 121 11.66 1.77 3.15
N ILE A 122 12.72 1.02 3.41
CA ILE A 122 12.91 -0.36 2.96
C ILE A 122 13.12 -1.24 4.20
N PRO A 123 12.15 -2.09 4.57
CA PRO A 123 12.30 -3.01 5.70
C PRO A 123 13.47 -4.01 5.54
N PRO A 124 13.96 -4.60 6.63
CA PRO A 124 14.96 -5.69 6.56
C PRO A 124 14.48 -6.90 5.74
N VAL A 125 15.42 -7.66 5.17
CA VAL A 125 15.12 -8.82 4.31
C VAL A 125 14.16 -9.81 4.98
N SER A 126 14.31 -10.06 6.29
CA SER A 126 13.41 -10.95 7.05
C SER A 126 11.94 -10.51 7.01
N HIS A 127 11.69 -9.20 7.10
CA HIS A 127 10.35 -8.61 7.05
C HIS A 127 9.79 -8.64 5.63
N LEU A 128 10.62 -8.37 4.61
CA LEU A 128 10.23 -8.46 3.21
C LEU A 128 9.91 -9.90 2.78
N LEU A 129 10.70 -10.90 3.22
CA LEU A 129 10.39 -12.32 3.00
C LEU A 129 9.09 -12.75 3.70
N GLN A 130 8.85 -12.29 4.93
CA GLN A 130 7.59 -12.55 5.63
C GLN A 130 6.39 -11.83 4.96
N ALA A 131 6.59 -10.66 4.36
CA ALA A 131 5.61 -9.99 3.52
C ALA A 131 5.33 -10.75 2.21
N CYS A 132 6.35 -11.35 1.57
CA CYS A 132 6.15 -12.26 0.44
C CYS A 132 5.29 -13.46 0.84
N ARG A 133 5.64 -14.13 1.95
CA ARG A 133 4.88 -15.28 2.47
C ARG A 133 3.43 -14.92 2.84
N THR A 134 3.19 -13.73 3.40
CA THR A 134 1.83 -13.28 3.75
C THR A 134 1.00 -12.89 2.51
N ARG A 135 1.62 -12.31 1.47
CA ARG A 135 0.96 -12.08 0.17
C ARG A 135 0.62 -13.39 -0.53
N PHE A 136 1.52 -14.37 -0.50
CA PHE A 136 1.27 -15.71 -1.04
C PHE A 136 0.12 -16.39 -0.32
N ALA A 137 0.04 -16.30 1.02
CA ALA A 137 -1.11 -16.78 1.78
C ALA A 137 -2.44 -16.18 1.28
N ALA A 138 -2.50 -14.86 1.06
CA ALA A 138 -3.69 -14.19 0.54
C ALA A 138 -4.04 -14.62 -0.91
N ARG A 139 -3.04 -14.94 -1.74
CA ARG A 139 -3.24 -15.54 -3.06
C ARG A 139 -3.79 -16.96 -2.97
N LEU A 140 -3.28 -17.81 -2.07
CA LEU A 140 -3.79 -19.18 -1.87
C LEU A 140 -5.27 -19.22 -1.47
N LYS A 141 -5.73 -18.21 -0.73
CA LYS A 141 -7.15 -18.03 -0.36
C LYS A 141 -8.05 -17.60 -1.52
N SER A 142 -7.49 -16.98 -2.56
CA SER A 142 -8.22 -16.56 -3.77
C SER A 142 -8.08 -17.52 -4.94
N LEU A 143 -7.55 -18.72 -4.72
CA LEU A 143 -7.60 -19.80 -5.70
C LEU A 143 -8.94 -20.52 -5.57
N ASP A 144 -9.52 -20.91 -6.70
CA ASP A 144 -10.67 -21.81 -6.78
C ASP A 144 -10.44 -23.13 -6.01
N GLU A 145 -11.51 -23.88 -5.71
CA GLU A 145 -11.49 -25.18 -5.03
C GLU A 145 -10.83 -26.31 -5.84
N ALA A 146 -10.96 -26.31 -7.17
CA ALA A 146 -10.38 -27.32 -8.06
C ALA A 146 -8.86 -27.14 -8.27
N HIS A 147 -8.35 -25.93 -8.08
CA HIS A 147 -6.93 -25.61 -8.23
C HIS A 147 -6.02 -26.52 -7.35
N PRO A 148 -4.94 -27.15 -7.89
CA PRO A 148 -4.14 -28.14 -7.15
C PRO A 148 -3.55 -27.67 -5.80
N LEU A 149 -3.28 -26.37 -5.65
CA LEU A 149 -2.78 -25.77 -4.40
C LEU A 149 -3.88 -25.47 -3.36
N ALA A 150 -5.17 -25.57 -3.72
CA ALA A 150 -6.30 -25.22 -2.87
C ALA A 150 -6.55 -26.24 -1.75
N ARG A 151 -6.32 -27.53 -2.07
CA ARG A 151 -6.47 -28.67 -1.15
C ARG A 151 -5.12 -29.39 -1.00
N PRO A 152 -4.25 -28.98 -0.05
CA PRO A 152 -3.00 -29.69 0.22
C PRO A 152 -3.28 -31.11 0.74
N ARG A 153 -3.26 -32.10 -0.15
CA ARG A 153 -3.66 -33.51 0.09
C ARG A 153 -2.78 -34.30 1.08
N GLN A 154 -1.86 -33.66 1.82
CA GLN A 154 -0.89 -34.35 2.66
C GLN A 154 -1.10 -34.11 4.17
N PRO A 155 -0.93 -35.16 5.01
CA PRO A 155 -1.10 -35.05 6.46
C PRO A 155 -0.01 -34.18 7.12
N PHE A 156 1.19 -34.14 6.55
CA PHE A 156 2.32 -33.37 7.10
C PHE A 156 2.14 -31.85 6.95
N ARG A 157 2.65 -31.08 7.91
CA ARG A 157 2.54 -29.61 7.97
C ARG A 157 3.57 -28.92 7.04
N THR A 158 3.41 -29.09 5.74
CA THR A 158 4.31 -28.60 4.67
C THR A 158 4.48 -27.06 4.66
N ARG A 159 5.50 -26.54 3.95
CA ARG A 159 5.69 -25.08 3.77
C ARG A 159 4.45 -24.37 3.19
N LEU A 160 3.78 -25.02 2.23
CA LEU A 160 2.56 -24.53 1.60
C LEU A 160 1.43 -24.41 2.63
N ARG A 161 1.14 -25.50 3.36
CA ARG A 161 0.11 -25.55 4.40
C ARG A 161 0.38 -24.55 5.53
N ARG A 162 1.64 -24.44 6.00
CA ARG A 162 2.06 -23.41 6.98
C ARG A 162 1.94 -21.98 6.47
N THR A 163 1.81 -21.77 5.16
CA THR A 163 1.61 -20.45 4.57
C THR A 163 0.13 -20.15 4.41
N ASP A 164 -0.67 -21.11 3.95
CA ASP A 164 -2.13 -21.04 3.97
C ASP A 164 -2.69 -20.77 5.39
N GLU A 165 -2.10 -21.37 6.42
CA GLU A 165 -2.43 -21.16 7.84
C GLU A 165 -2.10 -19.75 8.38
N LEU A 166 -1.36 -18.89 7.66
CA LEU A 166 -1.07 -17.52 8.12
C LEU A 166 -2.29 -16.60 8.15
N LEU A 167 -3.33 -16.94 7.38
CA LEU A 167 -4.57 -16.19 7.28
C LEU A 167 -5.74 -17.14 7.57
N PRO A 168 -6.77 -16.70 8.31
CA PRO A 168 -7.94 -17.54 8.57
C PRO A 168 -8.64 -17.95 7.26
N ARG A 169 -9.43 -19.02 7.32
CA ARG A 169 -10.19 -19.51 6.17
C ARG A 169 -11.28 -18.49 5.78
N CYS A 170 -11.48 -18.33 4.48
CA CYS A 170 -12.60 -17.60 3.87
C CYS A 170 -13.24 -18.51 2.80
N ALA A 171 -14.39 -18.10 2.26
CA ALA A 171 -14.92 -18.68 1.03
C ALA A 171 -13.93 -18.40 -0.14
N ARG A 172 -13.88 -19.32 -1.11
CA ARG A 172 -13.09 -19.21 -2.35
C ARG A 172 -13.99 -18.77 -3.52
N PRO A 173 -13.41 -18.19 -4.60
CA PRO A 173 -14.17 -17.72 -5.76
C PRO A 173 -14.01 -18.57 -7.05
N ASP A 174 -15.05 -18.50 -7.90
CA ASP A 174 -15.22 -19.07 -9.25
C ASP A 174 -15.43 -17.92 -10.30
N LEU A 175 -14.91 -17.99 -11.53
CA LEU A 175 -14.76 -16.81 -12.44
C LEU A 175 -16.00 -16.52 -13.36
N LEU A 176 -16.08 -15.31 -14.00
CA LEU A 176 -17.20 -14.67 -14.80
C LEU A 176 -16.72 -13.32 -15.46
N ALA A 177 -17.51 -12.38 -16.06
CA ALA A 177 -16.93 -11.19 -16.76
C ALA A 177 -17.80 -9.90 -17.11
N GLN A 178 -17.27 -8.69 -16.77
CA GLN A 178 -17.43 -7.31 -17.38
C GLN A 178 -18.69 -6.36 -17.28
N SER A 179 -18.48 -5.04 -17.46
CA SER A 179 -19.28 -3.86 -16.97
C SER A 179 -20.21 -3.11 -17.97
N ALA A 180 -21.09 -2.22 -17.47
CA ALA A 180 -21.74 -1.13 -18.26
C ALA A 180 -22.05 0.18 -17.45
N ALA A 181 -22.43 1.28 -18.13
CA ALA A 181 -22.61 2.63 -17.56
C ALA A 181 -23.81 3.44 -18.16
N ASN A 182 -24.04 4.65 -17.61
CA ASN A 182 -25.11 5.67 -17.86
C ASN A 182 -26.46 5.45 -17.15
N PHE A 183 -26.86 6.44 -16.33
CA PHE A 183 -28.01 6.33 -15.39
C PHE A 183 -28.97 7.54 -15.36
N GLY A 184 -28.47 8.77 -15.55
CA GLY A 184 -29.24 9.99 -15.25
C GLY A 184 -30.53 10.18 -16.06
N GLU A 185 -30.48 9.98 -17.38
CA GLU A 185 -31.64 10.11 -18.28
C GLU A 185 -32.70 9.02 -18.02
N TRP A 186 -32.28 7.85 -17.55
CA TRP A 186 -33.15 6.70 -17.34
C TRP A 186 -34.11 6.88 -16.16
N LEU A 187 -33.69 7.56 -15.08
CA LEU A 187 -34.53 7.73 -13.89
C LEU A 187 -35.83 8.51 -14.19
N GLN A 188 -35.84 9.32 -15.25
CA GLN A 188 -37.01 10.07 -15.72
C GLN A 188 -37.88 9.28 -16.72
N SER A 189 -37.37 8.16 -17.27
CA SER A 189 -38.06 7.31 -18.25
C SER A 189 -38.51 5.96 -17.67
N VAL A 190 -38.47 5.78 -16.35
CA VAL A 190 -38.82 4.51 -15.69
C VAL A 190 -40.32 4.25 -15.82
N ALA A 191 -40.70 3.03 -16.22
CA ALA A 191 -42.09 2.64 -16.34
C ALA A 191 -42.79 2.60 -14.96
N PRO A 192 -44.09 2.98 -14.86
CA PRO A 192 -44.88 2.76 -13.65
C PRO A 192 -44.81 1.29 -13.22
N ARG A 193 -44.84 1.01 -11.91
CA ARG A 193 -44.65 -0.35 -11.33
C ARG A 193 -43.24 -0.95 -11.43
N THR A 194 -42.23 -0.18 -11.81
CA THR A 194 -40.83 -0.62 -11.65
C THR A 194 -40.40 -0.52 -10.18
N ALA A 195 -39.90 -1.60 -9.60
CA ALA A 195 -39.32 -1.59 -8.26
C ALA A 195 -37.82 -1.23 -8.32
N ILE A 196 -37.42 -0.15 -7.66
CA ILE A 196 -36.02 0.31 -7.62
C ILE A 196 -35.38 -0.05 -6.27
N VAL A 197 -34.38 -0.91 -6.29
CA VAL A 197 -33.63 -1.36 -5.11
C VAL A 197 -32.32 -0.59 -5.01
N TYR A 198 -32.16 0.21 -3.96
CA TYR A 198 -30.90 0.85 -3.59
C TYR A 198 -30.21 0.03 -2.50
N SER A 199 -28.89 -0.11 -2.56
CA SER A 199 -28.11 -0.68 -1.45
C SER A 199 -26.75 -0.04 -1.29
N ASP A 200 -26.33 0.18 -0.04
CA ASP A 200 -25.06 0.80 0.31
C ASP A 200 -24.39 0.08 1.51
N GLY A 201 -23.08 0.27 1.66
CA GLY A 201 -22.25 -0.23 2.74
C GLY A 201 -21.53 0.89 3.49
N SER A 202 -21.68 0.93 4.81
CA SER A 202 -21.07 1.98 5.65
C SER A 202 -19.96 1.45 6.56
N LEU A 203 -18.93 2.26 6.78
CA LEU A 203 -17.80 1.98 7.67
C LEU A 203 -17.80 2.92 8.88
N SER A 204 -18.17 2.37 10.04
CA SER A 204 -17.85 2.98 11.34
C SER A 204 -16.54 2.40 11.90
N ARG A 205 -15.86 3.12 12.82
CA ARG A 205 -14.48 2.89 13.33
C ARG A 205 -13.95 1.44 13.30
N ARG A 206 -14.76 0.44 13.70
CA ARG A 206 -14.45 -1.00 13.57
C ARG A 206 -15.60 -1.87 13.02
N SER A 207 -16.73 -1.28 12.63
CA SER A 207 -17.97 -1.98 12.25
C SER A 207 -18.35 -1.69 10.81
N ARG A 208 -18.81 -2.69 10.06
CA ARG A 208 -19.36 -2.52 8.71
C ARG A 208 -20.84 -2.84 8.74
N GLY A 209 -21.66 -1.92 8.26
CA GLY A 209 -23.10 -2.08 8.12
C GLY A 209 -23.46 -2.13 6.64
N TYR A 210 -24.50 -2.87 6.30
CA TYR A 210 -25.15 -2.77 4.99
C TYR A 210 -26.57 -2.24 5.20
N GLY A 211 -27.06 -1.48 4.22
CA GLY A 211 -28.43 -0.97 4.16
C GLY A 211 -29.02 -1.22 2.77
N TYR A 212 -30.33 -1.42 2.70
CA TYR A 212 -31.05 -1.43 1.44
C TYR A 212 -32.43 -0.79 1.60
N ALA A 213 -32.89 -0.13 0.54
CA ALA A 213 -34.21 0.48 0.42
C ALA A 213 -34.83 0.08 -0.92
N VAL A 214 -36.08 -0.36 -0.91
CA VAL A 214 -36.86 -0.71 -2.10
C VAL A 214 -37.92 0.37 -2.28
N HIS A 215 -37.87 1.05 -3.43
CA HIS A 215 -38.82 2.09 -3.81
C HIS A 215 -39.72 1.59 -4.93
N GLN A 216 -40.97 2.00 -4.93
CA GLN A 216 -41.91 1.83 -6.03
C GLN A 216 -42.75 3.12 -6.14
N ASP A 217 -42.96 3.58 -7.37
CA ASP A 217 -43.74 4.79 -7.67
C ASP A 217 -43.32 6.03 -6.83
N GLY A 218 -42.01 6.16 -6.55
CA GLY A 218 -41.40 7.24 -5.78
C GLY A 218 -41.37 7.05 -4.25
N LEU A 219 -42.11 6.08 -3.70
CA LEU A 219 -42.23 5.84 -2.26
C LEU A 219 -41.39 4.65 -1.80
N THR A 220 -40.82 4.70 -0.59
CA THR A 220 -40.13 3.56 0.03
C THR A 220 -41.14 2.53 0.51
N VAL A 221 -41.13 1.32 -0.06
CA VAL A 221 -42.06 0.23 0.30
C VAL A 221 -41.46 -0.68 1.36
N LEU A 222 -40.19 -1.05 1.19
CA LEU A 222 -39.47 -1.93 2.11
C LEU A 222 -38.06 -1.41 2.36
N SER A 223 -37.53 -1.65 3.55
CA SER A 223 -36.14 -1.33 3.87
C SER A 223 -35.57 -2.32 4.89
N GLY A 224 -34.24 -2.42 4.93
CA GLY A 224 -33.57 -3.26 5.92
C GLY A 224 -32.10 -2.90 6.08
N ASN A 225 -31.54 -3.27 7.23
CA ASN A 225 -30.12 -3.07 7.53
C ASN A 225 -29.54 -4.28 8.27
N GLY A 226 -28.22 -4.28 8.44
CA GLY A 226 -27.59 -5.16 9.40
C GLY A 226 -26.07 -5.02 9.43
N ARG A 227 -25.45 -5.71 10.40
CA ARG A 227 -24.01 -5.65 10.61
C ARG A 227 -23.29 -6.87 10.03
N LEU A 228 -22.22 -6.59 9.28
CA LEU A 228 -21.25 -7.60 8.86
C LEU A 228 -20.13 -7.80 9.89
N GLY A 229 -19.54 -9.00 9.85
CA GLY A 229 -18.42 -9.38 10.71
C GLY A 229 -17.09 -8.81 10.23
N LEU A 230 -16.10 -9.67 10.01
CA LEU A 230 -14.77 -9.29 9.53
C LEU A 230 -14.76 -9.10 7.99
N ALA A 231 -15.43 -8.04 7.54
CA ALA A 231 -15.65 -7.72 6.13
C ALA A 231 -15.14 -6.30 5.79
N GLU A 232 -15.04 -5.96 4.51
CA GLU A 232 -14.78 -4.61 4.02
C GLU A 232 -16.05 -3.97 3.45
N VAL A 233 -16.01 -2.68 3.09
CA VAL A 233 -17.18 -1.92 2.63
C VAL A 233 -17.79 -2.52 1.35
N PHE A 234 -16.92 -2.92 0.42
CA PHE A 234 -17.25 -3.72 -0.76
C PHE A 234 -18.14 -4.95 -0.47
N ASP A 235 -17.92 -5.63 0.66
CA ASP A 235 -18.68 -6.82 1.06
C ASP A 235 -20.04 -6.47 1.69
N ALA A 236 -20.25 -5.21 2.07
CA ALA A 236 -21.50 -4.67 2.60
C ALA A 236 -22.44 -4.22 1.49
N GLU A 237 -21.92 -3.49 0.51
CA GLU A 237 -22.63 -3.17 -0.75
C GLU A 237 -22.99 -4.47 -1.51
N ALA A 238 -22.12 -5.49 -1.52
CA ALA A 238 -22.40 -6.80 -2.09
C ALA A 238 -23.53 -7.60 -1.38
N ARG A 239 -24.22 -7.04 -0.36
CA ARG A 239 -25.33 -7.70 0.36
C ARG A 239 -26.69 -7.66 -0.36
N LEU A 240 -26.67 -7.24 -1.62
CA LEU A 240 -27.78 -7.09 -2.57
C LEU A 240 -28.87 -8.19 -2.62
N PRO A 241 -28.58 -9.51 -2.49
CA PRO A 241 -29.63 -10.52 -2.49
C PRO A 241 -30.72 -10.31 -1.44
N ARG A 242 -30.45 -9.53 -0.38
CA ARG A 242 -31.45 -9.14 0.61
C ARG A 242 -32.44 -8.09 0.08
N GLY A 243 -31.96 -7.10 -0.66
CA GLY A 243 -32.81 -6.11 -1.32
C GLY A 243 -33.58 -6.71 -2.49
N LEU A 244 -32.94 -7.56 -3.30
CA LEU A 244 -33.63 -8.23 -4.41
C LEU A 244 -34.74 -9.18 -3.92
N ARG A 245 -34.49 -9.98 -2.86
CA ARG A 245 -35.58 -10.78 -2.24
C ARG A 245 -36.72 -9.95 -1.67
N ALA A 246 -36.42 -8.78 -1.10
CA ALA A 246 -37.46 -7.88 -0.62
C ALA A 246 -38.32 -7.36 -1.78
N ALA A 247 -37.70 -6.97 -2.91
CA ALA A 247 -38.43 -6.57 -4.11
C ALA A 247 -39.26 -7.71 -4.72
N LEU A 248 -38.71 -8.93 -4.82
CA LEU A 248 -39.43 -10.12 -5.31
C LEU A 248 -40.61 -10.55 -4.44
N SER A 249 -40.68 -10.10 -3.17
CA SER A 249 -41.82 -10.34 -2.29
C SER A 249 -43.00 -9.38 -2.52
N LEU A 250 -42.84 -8.37 -3.39
CA LEU A 250 -43.89 -7.42 -3.74
C LEU A 250 -44.76 -7.97 -4.88
N PRO A 251 -46.10 -8.06 -4.74
CA PRO A 251 -46.99 -8.71 -5.71
C PRO A 251 -47.28 -7.87 -6.97
N ALA A 252 -46.49 -6.83 -7.27
CA ALA A 252 -46.86 -5.78 -8.23
C ALA A 252 -45.66 -5.10 -8.92
N ALA A 253 -44.53 -5.79 -9.07
CA ALA A 253 -43.34 -5.26 -9.75
C ALA A 253 -43.11 -5.99 -11.08
N ASP A 254 -43.38 -5.31 -12.20
CA ASP A 254 -43.22 -5.89 -13.55
C ASP A 254 -41.73 -5.89 -13.99
N GLN A 255 -40.93 -4.98 -13.43
CA GLN A 255 -39.48 -4.88 -13.65
C GLN A 255 -38.79 -4.48 -12.32
N ILE A 256 -37.60 -5.02 -12.07
CA ILE A 256 -36.78 -4.64 -10.90
C ILE A 256 -35.47 -4.02 -11.38
N VAL A 257 -35.14 -2.82 -10.91
CA VAL A 257 -33.85 -2.17 -11.20
C VAL A 257 -33.04 -1.94 -9.94
N VAL A 258 -31.78 -2.37 -9.97
CA VAL A 258 -30.88 -2.41 -8.83
C VAL A 258 -29.81 -1.33 -8.99
N CYS A 259 -29.85 -0.34 -8.09
CA CYS A 259 -29.03 0.86 -8.11
C CYS A 259 -27.91 0.78 -7.06
N LEU A 260 -26.68 1.05 -7.50
CA LEU A 260 -25.46 0.87 -6.71
C LEU A 260 -24.47 2.00 -6.92
N ASP A 261 -23.92 2.58 -5.86
CA ASP A 261 -22.95 3.67 -5.94
C ASP A 261 -21.49 3.21 -5.96
N ASN A 262 -21.18 1.99 -5.52
CA ASN A 262 -19.86 1.40 -5.78
C ASN A 262 -19.79 0.77 -7.18
N LEU A 263 -19.09 1.48 -8.09
CA LEU A 263 -18.80 1.04 -9.45
C LEU A 263 -18.15 -0.34 -9.52
N ALA A 264 -17.33 -0.71 -8.54
CA ALA A 264 -16.72 -2.03 -8.49
C ALA A 264 -17.78 -3.13 -8.24
N VAL A 265 -18.78 -2.88 -7.38
CA VAL A 265 -19.86 -3.84 -7.09
C VAL A 265 -20.82 -3.95 -8.27
N ALA A 266 -21.21 -2.81 -8.87
CA ALA A 266 -22.01 -2.77 -10.10
C ALA A 266 -21.35 -3.55 -11.26
N THR A 267 -20.07 -3.28 -11.51
CA THR A 267 -19.24 -4.00 -12.50
C THR A 267 -19.13 -5.50 -12.21
N CYS A 268 -19.22 -5.90 -10.93
CA CYS A 268 -19.17 -7.31 -10.55
C CYS A 268 -20.49 -8.06 -10.79
N LEU A 269 -21.65 -7.39 -10.75
CA LEU A 269 -22.95 -8.03 -10.95
C LEU A 269 -23.33 -8.10 -12.42
N GLN A 270 -23.15 -6.99 -13.14
CA GLN A 270 -23.27 -6.93 -14.61
C GLN A 270 -22.29 -7.87 -15.29
N GLY A 271 -21.23 -8.28 -14.57
CA GLY A 271 -20.10 -8.99 -15.12
C GLY A 271 -19.41 -9.97 -14.21
N MET A 272 -18.28 -9.53 -13.63
CA MET A 272 -17.30 -10.44 -13.00
C MET A 272 -17.53 -10.52 -11.49
N PRO A 273 -18.25 -11.51 -10.94
CA PRO A 273 -18.55 -11.55 -9.52
C PRO A 273 -17.23 -11.62 -8.74
N SER A 274 -16.98 -10.62 -7.91
CA SER A 274 -15.68 -10.39 -7.26
C SER A 274 -15.22 -11.60 -6.46
N ASP A 275 -13.89 -11.78 -6.37
CA ASP A 275 -13.27 -12.79 -5.51
C ASP A 275 -13.75 -12.72 -4.03
N SER A 276 -14.31 -11.59 -3.59
CA SER A 276 -14.85 -11.37 -2.24
C SER A 276 -16.37 -11.25 -2.27
N SER A 277 -17.06 -11.87 -1.31
CA SER A 277 -18.53 -11.96 -1.23
C SER A 277 -19.19 -12.58 -2.47
N GLN A 278 -18.47 -13.46 -3.16
CA GLN A 278 -18.94 -14.02 -4.44
C GLN A 278 -20.20 -14.87 -4.35
N LYS A 279 -20.40 -15.60 -3.24
CA LYS A 279 -21.64 -16.35 -3.03
C LYS A 279 -22.85 -15.41 -3.09
N GLU A 280 -22.73 -14.22 -2.51
CA GLU A 280 -23.77 -13.21 -2.56
C GLU A 280 -23.98 -12.65 -3.99
N PHE A 281 -22.92 -12.50 -4.80
CA PHE A 281 -23.06 -12.14 -6.22
C PHE A 281 -23.73 -13.25 -7.07
N LEU A 282 -23.36 -14.52 -6.87
CA LEU A 282 -23.98 -15.66 -7.57
C LEU A 282 -25.44 -15.88 -7.14
N GLU A 283 -25.74 -15.70 -5.85
CA GLU A 283 -27.09 -15.72 -5.30
C GLU A 283 -27.95 -14.60 -5.89
N PHE A 284 -27.38 -13.42 -6.12
CA PHE A 284 -28.04 -12.34 -6.86
C PHE A 284 -28.30 -12.74 -8.32
N GLN A 285 -27.30 -13.25 -9.03
CA GLN A 285 -27.42 -13.64 -10.44
C GLN A 285 -28.46 -14.76 -10.66
N ALA A 286 -28.59 -15.71 -9.72
CA ALA A 286 -29.62 -16.74 -9.76
C ALA A 286 -31.04 -16.14 -9.60
N LEU A 287 -31.25 -15.27 -8.61
CA LEU A 287 -32.53 -14.57 -8.40
C LEU A 287 -32.89 -13.63 -9.57
N ALA A 288 -31.87 -12.99 -10.16
CA ALA A 288 -32.01 -12.15 -11.34
C ALA A 288 -32.46 -12.94 -12.58
N ALA A 289 -31.88 -14.13 -12.78
CA ALA A 289 -32.26 -15.04 -13.86
C ALA A 289 -33.63 -15.70 -13.66
N GLU A 290 -34.03 -16.00 -12.41
CA GLU A 290 -35.35 -16.54 -12.07
C GLU A 290 -36.47 -15.54 -12.39
N HIS A 291 -36.26 -14.25 -12.15
CA HIS A 291 -37.22 -13.19 -12.46
C HIS A 291 -37.20 -12.75 -13.93
N GLY A 292 -36.05 -12.86 -14.61
CA GLY A 292 -35.86 -12.48 -16.02
C GLY A 292 -35.84 -10.96 -16.28
N ALA A 293 -36.73 -10.19 -15.68
CA ALA A 293 -36.83 -8.72 -15.83
C ALA A 293 -36.06 -7.98 -14.72
N THR A 294 -34.73 -8.16 -14.66
CA THR A 294 -33.87 -7.46 -13.70
C THR A 294 -32.75 -6.68 -14.38
N GLU A 295 -32.61 -5.40 -14.02
CA GLU A 295 -31.58 -4.51 -14.54
C GLU A 295 -30.67 -4.02 -13.42
N ILE A 296 -29.38 -3.83 -13.70
CA ILE A 296 -28.41 -3.30 -12.73
C ILE A 296 -27.83 -2.02 -13.29
N ARG A 297 -27.83 -0.94 -12.50
CA ARG A 297 -27.19 0.32 -12.87
C ARG A 297 -26.30 0.87 -11.77
N TRP A 298 -25.17 1.44 -12.20
CA TRP A 298 -24.32 2.25 -11.34
C TRP A 298 -24.86 3.67 -11.24
N ILE A 299 -24.83 4.24 -10.03
CA ILE A 299 -25.28 5.60 -9.72
C ILE A 299 -24.15 6.39 -9.04
N PRO A 300 -24.08 7.73 -9.18
CA PRO A 300 -23.13 8.51 -8.42
C PRO A 300 -23.55 8.60 -6.94
N GLY A 301 -22.63 8.25 -6.03
CA GLY A 301 -22.82 8.39 -4.58
C GLY A 301 -22.74 9.85 -4.09
N HIS A 302 -23.43 10.16 -2.99
CA HIS A 302 -23.53 11.50 -2.38
C HIS A 302 -24.11 12.60 -3.31
N THR A 303 -25.04 12.22 -4.17
CA THR A 303 -25.66 13.12 -5.16
C THR A 303 -27.10 13.52 -4.79
N ASN A 304 -27.49 13.39 -3.52
CA ASN A 304 -28.84 13.67 -3.01
C ASN A 304 -29.95 12.83 -3.69
N ILE A 305 -29.64 11.64 -4.19
CA ILE A 305 -30.63 10.69 -4.73
C ILE A 305 -31.39 10.10 -3.52
N PRO A 306 -32.70 10.36 -3.33
CA PRO A 306 -33.37 10.06 -2.07
C PRO A 306 -33.25 8.61 -1.59
N GLY A 307 -33.37 7.64 -2.52
CA GLY A 307 -33.22 6.22 -2.20
C GLY A 307 -31.79 5.79 -1.85
N ASN A 308 -30.76 6.45 -2.41
CA ASN A 308 -29.37 6.15 -2.04
C ASN A 308 -28.99 6.76 -0.68
N GLU A 309 -29.39 8.01 -0.42
CA GLU A 309 -29.17 8.64 0.89
C GLU A 309 -29.91 7.86 1.99
N GLN A 310 -31.08 7.28 1.69
CA GLN A 310 -31.79 6.39 2.61
C GLN A 310 -31.04 5.06 2.82
N ALA A 311 -30.47 4.46 1.77
CA ALA A 311 -29.65 3.26 1.88
C ALA A 311 -28.38 3.49 2.72
N ASP A 312 -27.68 4.62 2.56
CA ASP A 312 -26.52 5.03 3.37
C ASP A 312 -26.90 5.27 4.83
N ALA A 313 -28.00 6.00 5.10
CA ALA A 313 -28.52 6.18 6.45
C ALA A 313 -28.82 4.83 7.14
N LEU A 314 -29.42 3.88 6.41
CA LEU A 314 -29.66 2.51 6.88
C LEU A 314 -28.36 1.71 7.06
N ALA A 315 -27.38 1.87 6.19
CA ALA A 315 -26.08 1.21 6.29
C ALA A 315 -25.30 1.71 7.52
N LYS A 316 -25.31 3.03 7.77
CA LYS A 316 -24.77 3.69 8.98
C LYS A 316 -25.44 3.13 10.24
N ALA A 317 -26.78 3.08 10.28
CA ALA A 317 -27.52 2.47 11.40
C ALA A 317 -27.15 1.00 11.59
N GLY A 318 -27.01 0.24 10.49
CA GLY A 318 -26.56 -1.15 10.47
C GLY A 318 -25.17 -1.39 11.09
N THR A 319 -24.31 -0.37 11.19
CA THR A 319 -23.00 -0.52 11.88
C THR A 319 -23.13 -0.73 13.39
N SER A 320 -24.24 -0.28 13.99
CA SER A 320 -24.53 -0.38 15.43
C SER A 320 -25.26 -1.68 15.80
N THR A 321 -25.90 -2.33 14.83
CA THR A 321 -26.63 -3.61 15.01
C THR A 321 -25.70 -4.74 15.49
N ARG A 322 -26.25 -5.78 16.12
CA ARG A 322 -25.46 -6.93 16.62
C ARG A 322 -24.78 -7.68 15.47
N ALA A 323 -23.46 -7.89 15.58
CA ALA A 323 -22.67 -8.54 14.53
C ALA A 323 -23.02 -10.04 14.37
N CYS A 324 -23.21 -10.48 13.12
CA CYS A 324 -23.26 -11.89 12.80
C CYS A 324 -21.85 -12.52 12.90
N ARG A 325 -21.70 -13.64 13.62
CA ARG A 325 -20.43 -14.40 13.72
C ARG A 325 -20.17 -15.13 12.39
N ARG A 326 -19.58 -14.44 11.42
CA ARG A 326 -19.17 -14.99 10.11
C ARG A 326 -17.65 -14.94 9.92
N SER A 327 -17.12 -15.88 9.15
CA SER A 327 -15.73 -15.94 8.72
C SER A 327 -15.32 -14.65 7.97
N PRO A 328 -14.03 -14.27 8.02
CA PRO A 328 -13.54 -13.09 7.33
C PRO A 328 -13.64 -13.21 5.81
N THR A 329 -13.88 -12.08 5.14
CA THR A 329 -13.93 -11.99 3.67
C THR A 329 -12.54 -11.94 3.05
N LEU A 330 -12.44 -12.30 1.77
CA LEU A 330 -11.15 -12.28 1.08
C LEU A 330 -10.60 -10.86 0.91
N ALA A 331 -11.45 -9.86 0.70
CA ALA A 331 -11.05 -8.45 0.68
C ALA A 331 -10.40 -8.03 2.01
N TYR A 332 -11.00 -8.42 3.14
CA TYR A 332 -10.41 -8.21 4.47
C TYR A 332 -9.07 -8.93 4.62
N LEU A 333 -8.93 -10.18 4.17
CA LEU A 333 -7.66 -10.91 4.19
C LEU A 333 -6.57 -10.24 3.35
N ARG A 334 -6.92 -9.76 2.14
CA ARG A 334 -6.01 -9.01 1.25
C ARG A 334 -5.54 -7.70 1.90
N LYS A 335 -6.42 -6.98 2.61
CA LYS A 335 -6.07 -5.79 3.39
C LYS A 335 -5.13 -6.12 4.55
N VAL A 336 -5.45 -7.14 5.36
CA VAL A 336 -4.60 -7.62 6.46
C VAL A 336 -3.21 -8.02 5.95
N ALA A 337 -3.12 -8.68 4.79
CA ALA A 337 -1.85 -9.05 4.17
C ALA A 337 -1.00 -7.85 3.70
N ARG A 338 -1.63 -6.73 3.32
CA ARG A 338 -0.95 -5.46 2.98
C ARG A 338 -0.55 -4.66 4.23
N GLN A 339 -1.30 -4.78 5.32
CA GLN A 339 -1.11 -3.97 6.53
C GLN A 339 -0.08 -4.60 7.50
N ARG A 340 -0.15 -5.92 7.73
CA ARG A 340 0.79 -6.64 8.62
C ARG A 340 2.27 -6.32 8.39
N PRO A 341 2.81 -6.22 7.15
CA PRO A 341 4.21 -5.84 6.93
C PRO A 341 4.55 -4.42 7.37
N LYS A 342 3.60 -3.47 7.26
CA LYS A 342 3.79 -2.08 7.70
C LYS A 342 3.83 -2.02 9.23
N ASP A 343 2.89 -2.70 9.88
CA ASP A 343 2.80 -2.76 11.35
C ASP A 343 4.04 -3.46 11.93
N ALA A 344 4.47 -4.56 11.33
CA ALA A 344 5.69 -5.28 11.73
C ALA A 344 6.95 -4.44 11.53
N PHE A 345 7.05 -3.65 10.45
CA PHE A 345 8.17 -2.72 10.25
C PHE A 345 8.15 -1.56 11.26
N LYS A 346 6.97 -1.06 11.63
CA LYS A 346 6.84 -0.06 12.71
C LYS A 346 7.29 -0.65 14.05
N ALA A 347 6.74 -1.80 14.45
CA ALA A 347 7.11 -2.47 15.70
C ALA A 347 8.59 -2.84 15.76
N TRP A 348 9.18 -3.29 14.65
CA TRP A 348 10.62 -3.54 14.55
C TRP A 348 11.45 -2.27 14.76
N TRP A 349 10.98 -1.12 14.26
CA TRP A 349 11.65 0.17 14.47
C TRP A 349 11.64 0.58 15.93
N GLU A 350 10.52 0.47 16.64
CA GLU A 350 10.45 0.80 18.09
C GLU A 350 11.48 0.00 18.92
N VAL A 351 11.78 -1.24 18.52
CA VAL A 351 12.75 -2.13 19.20
C VAL A 351 14.19 -1.97 18.69
N SER A 352 14.37 -1.57 17.43
CA SER A 352 15.69 -1.56 16.75
C SER A 352 16.24 -0.15 16.50
N ALA A 353 15.53 0.89 16.93
CA ALA A 353 16.02 2.26 16.91
C ALA A 353 17.36 2.33 17.67
N PRO A 354 18.41 2.94 17.09
CA PRO A 354 19.68 3.03 17.77
C PRO A 354 19.55 3.95 18.98
N GLN A 355 19.84 3.44 20.17
CA GLN A 355 20.08 4.28 21.34
C GLN A 355 21.35 5.10 21.07
N GLN A 356 21.18 6.38 20.78
CA GLN A 356 22.23 7.39 20.55
C GLN A 356 23.32 7.00 19.54
N THR A 357 23.23 7.54 18.33
CA THR A 357 24.45 7.74 17.51
C THR A 357 25.22 8.92 18.10
N HIS A 358 26.40 8.68 18.67
CA HIS A 358 27.33 9.72 19.14
C HIS A 358 27.85 10.67 18.03
N HIS A 359 27.38 10.52 16.79
CA HIS A 359 27.72 11.33 15.64
C HIS A 359 26.44 11.75 14.93
N GLY A 360 26.04 13.00 15.17
CA GLY A 360 24.99 13.75 14.52
C GLY A 360 25.32 15.24 14.64
N ASP A 361 24.48 16.11 14.06
CA ASP A 361 24.66 17.58 14.02
C ASP A 361 24.50 18.26 15.41
N PHE A 362 25.18 17.75 16.44
CA PHE A 362 25.10 18.24 17.82
C PHE A 362 26.10 19.38 18.03
N ALA A 363 25.68 20.46 18.68
CA ALA A 363 26.51 21.63 18.94
C ALA A 363 27.82 21.23 19.66
N ASP A 364 27.70 20.53 20.79
CA ASP A 364 28.80 20.02 21.61
C ASP A 364 29.87 19.22 20.84
N TYR A 365 29.50 18.51 19.76
CA TYR A 365 30.45 17.71 18.97
C TYR A 365 31.28 18.59 18.02
N HIS A 366 30.64 19.58 17.39
CA HIS A 366 31.30 20.49 16.45
C HIS A 366 32.08 21.59 17.18
N GLU A 367 31.59 22.06 18.33
CA GLU A 367 32.30 22.98 19.23
C GLU A 367 33.56 22.32 19.82
N ARG A 368 33.50 21.04 20.22
CA ARG A 368 34.65 20.33 20.77
C ARG A 368 35.76 20.01 19.75
N LEU A 369 35.47 20.10 18.46
CA LEU A 369 36.40 19.78 17.37
C LEU A 369 36.71 20.97 16.44
N ASN A 370 36.24 22.18 16.76
CA ASN A 370 36.37 23.39 15.93
C ASN A 370 36.01 23.17 14.45
N HIS A 371 34.77 22.75 14.20
CA HIS A 371 34.21 22.69 12.84
C HIS A 371 33.45 24.00 12.52
N ASP A 372 34.15 24.97 11.93
CA ASP A 372 33.66 26.34 11.67
C ASP A 372 32.48 26.43 10.68
N ASP A 373 32.25 25.38 9.88
CA ASP A 373 31.19 25.31 8.86
C ASP A 373 29.84 24.75 9.37
N ALA A 374 29.78 24.36 10.64
CA ALA A 374 28.65 23.65 11.22
C ALA A 374 27.49 24.58 11.63
N ARG A 375 26.26 24.26 11.21
CA ARG A 375 25.05 24.94 11.68
C ARG A 375 24.59 24.39 13.04
N LEU A 376 25.14 24.99 14.11
CA LEU A 376 24.88 24.62 15.51
C LEU A 376 23.43 24.89 15.97
N THR A 377 22.65 25.67 15.20
CA THR A 377 21.25 26.04 15.51
C THR A 377 20.22 25.34 14.64
N CYS A 378 19.00 25.24 15.15
CA CYS A 378 17.83 24.72 14.45
C CYS A 378 17.02 25.87 13.81
N SER A 379 16.08 25.56 12.91
CA SER A 379 15.17 26.56 12.31
C SER A 379 14.20 27.21 13.32
N CYS A 380 14.16 26.74 14.57
CA CYS A 380 13.47 27.37 15.70
C CYS A 380 14.34 28.36 16.48
N GLY A 381 15.61 28.58 16.09
CA GLY A 381 16.56 29.45 16.78
C GLY A 381 17.34 28.80 17.94
N SER A 382 16.85 27.68 18.48
CA SER A 382 17.52 26.95 19.56
C SER A 382 18.79 26.23 19.09
N ASN A 383 19.81 26.14 19.97
CA ASN A 383 20.98 25.28 19.78
C ASN A 383 20.58 23.80 19.64
N ARG A 384 21.34 23.06 18.84
CA ARG A 384 21.20 21.61 18.64
C ARG A 384 21.83 20.82 19.79
N PHE A 385 21.21 20.92 20.97
CA PHE A 385 21.60 20.16 22.15
C PHE A 385 21.18 18.67 22.06
N PRO A 386 21.90 17.75 22.73
CA PRO A 386 21.35 16.44 23.06
C PRO A 386 20.25 16.62 24.12
N PRO A 387 19.01 16.12 23.91
CA PRO A 387 18.80 14.69 24.13
C PRO A 387 17.70 14.03 23.25
N SER A 388 17.79 12.70 23.10
CA SER A 388 16.76 11.80 22.53
C SER A 388 16.24 12.13 21.12
N LEU A 389 16.48 11.20 20.17
CA LEU A 389 15.97 11.18 18.78
C LEU A 389 16.62 12.19 17.81
N PRO A 390 17.60 11.78 16.98
CA PRO A 390 18.25 12.66 15.99
C PRO A 390 17.37 13.05 14.77
N PHE A 391 16.04 12.93 14.83
CA PHE A 391 15.16 13.10 13.66
C PHE A 391 13.79 13.78 13.91
N VAL A 392 13.55 14.39 15.08
CA VAL A 392 12.33 15.18 15.33
C VAL A 392 12.66 16.42 16.17
N CYS A 393 12.37 17.62 15.65
CA CYS A 393 12.29 18.82 16.49
C CYS A 393 11.00 18.76 17.31
N THR A 394 11.11 18.81 18.63
CA THR A 394 9.97 18.69 19.56
C THR A 394 9.24 20.01 19.86
N HIS A 395 9.74 21.14 19.35
CA HIS A 395 9.01 22.41 19.44
C HIS A 395 7.92 22.50 18.36
N PRO A 396 6.66 22.85 18.73
CA PRO A 396 5.55 22.92 17.80
C PRO A 396 5.60 24.20 16.96
N ILE A 397 6.41 24.20 15.90
CA ILE A 397 6.35 25.23 14.86
C ILE A 397 5.52 24.70 13.69
N PHE A 398 4.23 25.07 13.70
CA PHE A 398 3.35 25.43 12.59
C PHE A 398 1.89 25.09 12.90
N SER A 399 1.16 26.11 13.35
CA SER A 399 -0.22 26.28 12.92
C SER A 399 -0.23 26.36 11.39
N TYR A 400 -1.09 25.56 10.74
CA TYR A 400 -1.23 25.62 9.28
C TYR A 400 -1.89 26.94 8.88
N PRO A 401 -1.35 27.69 7.90
CA PRO A 401 -2.14 28.74 7.27
C PRO A 401 -3.33 28.09 6.55
N THR A 402 -4.53 28.60 6.81
CA THR A 402 -5.75 28.21 6.12
C THR A 402 -5.65 28.55 4.64
N ARG A 403 -6.20 27.68 3.77
CA ARG A 403 -6.37 28.01 2.35
C ARG A 403 -7.34 29.19 2.22
N PRO A 404 -7.00 30.27 1.49
CA PRO A 404 -8.00 31.18 0.96
C PRO A 404 -8.86 30.40 -0.06
N GLY A 405 -10.17 30.58 0.03
CA GLY A 405 -11.11 30.10 -1.00
C GLY A 405 -10.93 30.83 -2.33
N GLY A 406 -11.49 30.26 -3.40
CA GLY A 406 -11.42 30.87 -4.73
C GLY A 406 -12.20 32.19 -4.81
N GLY A 407 -11.75 33.08 -5.70
CA GLY A 407 -12.37 34.37 -5.96
C GLY A 407 -11.85 34.98 -7.25
N CYS A 408 -12.32 34.47 -8.39
CA CYS A 408 -12.06 35.12 -9.68
C CYS A 408 -12.94 36.38 -9.76
N SER A 409 -12.33 37.57 -9.71
CA SER A 409 -13.00 38.81 -10.07
C SER A 409 -12.10 39.65 -10.98
N ARG A 410 -12.74 40.34 -11.93
CA ARG A 410 -12.10 41.11 -12.99
C ARG A 410 -11.90 42.54 -12.49
N ASN A 411 -10.70 43.11 -12.61
CA ASN A 411 -10.45 44.46 -13.16
C ASN A 411 -8.96 44.89 -13.06
N ARG A 412 -8.51 45.51 -14.16
CA ARG A 412 -7.29 46.31 -14.50
C ARG A 412 -6.48 47.00 -13.37
N PRO A 413 -5.28 47.59 -13.69
CA PRO A 413 -4.26 47.21 -14.69
C PRO A 413 -2.83 47.18 -14.10
N CYS A 414 -1.83 46.79 -14.91
CA CYS A 414 -0.42 46.96 -14.58
C CYS A 414 0.06 48.40 -14.84
N GLU A 415 0.81 48.99 -13.91
CA GLU A 415 1.67 50.16 -14.16
C GLU A 415 3.12 49.89 -13.73
N ALA A 416 4.06 50.52 -14.42
CA ALA A 416 5.50 50.38 -14.22
C ALA A 416 6.12 51.68 -13.67
N LYS A 417 7.22 51.55 -12.90
CA LYS A 417 8.23 52.58 -12.54
C LYS A 417 9.18 51.98 -11.49
N THR A 418 10.46 52.32 -11.34
CA THR A 418 11.52 52.80 -12.26
C THR A 418 12.87 52.49 -11.56
N LYS A 419 13.99 52.48 -12.28
CA LYS A 419 15.34 52.45 -11.66
C LYS A 419 15.74 53.87 -11.23
N ASP A 420 16.54 53.98 -10.17
CA ASP A 420 17.38 55.14 -9.89
C ASP A 420 18.82 54.73 -9.53
N MET A 421 19.77 55.63 -9.80
CA MET A 421 21.22 55.42 -9.77
C MET A 421 21.93 56.56 -9.00
N ALA A 422 23.01 56.22 -8.28
CA ALA A 422 24.14 57.10 -7.92
C ALA A 422 25.36 56.16 -7.69
N VAL A 423 26.51 56.19 -8.39
CA VAL A 423 27.49 57.27 -8.71
C VAL A 423 28.23 57.71 -7.42
N ALA A 424 29.40 57.15 -7.06
CA ALA A 424 30.79 57.24 -7.60
C ALA A 424 31.68 58.05 -6.58
N PRO A 425 33.04 57.91 -6.50
CA PRO A 425 33.98 58.33 -7.55
C PRO A 425 35.24 57.41 -7.76
N GLU A 426 36.15 57.86 -8.64
CA GLU A 426 37.27 57.11 -9.28
C GLU A 426 38.68 57.44 -8.70
N ARG A 427 39.68 56.51 -8.75
CA ARG A 427 40.93 56.45 -9.61
C ARG A 427 41.98 57.59 -9.42
N PRO A 428 43.31 57.40 -9.67
CA PRO A 428 44.03 56.65 -10.74
C PRO A 428 45.00 55.55 -10.23
N ALA A 429 45.57 54.61 -11.01
CA ALA A 429 45.83 54.41 -12.46
C ALA A 429 47.18 54.92 -13.01
N ASP A 430 48.18 54.03 -13.05
CA ASP A 430 49.34 53.91 -13.97
C ASP A 430 50.10 52.61 -13.58
N GLY A 431 50.87 51.89 -14.42
CA GLY A 431 51.07 51.96 -15.87
C GLY A 431 52.08 50.90 -16.36
N GLN A 432 51.76 50.20 -17.45
CA GLN A 432 52.65 49.52 -18.43
C GLN A 432 53.58 48.31 -18.07
N GLN A 433 53.40 47.25 -18.89
CA GLN A 433 54.41 46.42 -19.59
C GLN A 433 55.53 45.65 -18.83
N ALA A 434 55.56 44.33 -19.04
CA ALA A 434 56.62 43.66 -19.82
C ALA A 434 56.29 42.16 -20.07
N GLU A 435 56.63 41.65 -21.26
CA GLU A 435 56.67 40.21 -21.55
C GLU A 435 57.92 39.56 -20.94
N GLN A 436 57.85 38.29 -20.55
CA GLN A 436 58.98 37.36 -20.73
C GLN A 436 58.52 35.90 -20.82
N ARG A 437 59.06 35.18 -21.81
CA ARG A 437 58.86 33.73 -22.01
C ARG A 437 60.03 32.96 -21.41
N SER A 438 59.74 31.89 -20.65
CA SER A 438 60.65 30.78 -20.32
C SER A 438 59.79 29.60 -19.85
N ALA A 439 59.57 28.50 -20.58
CA ALA A 439 60.51 27.47 -21.09
C ALA A 439 60.92 26.43 -20.01
N PHE A 440 60.37 25.21 -20.13
CA PHE A 440 60.81 23.91 -19.53
C PHE A 440 60.91 23.85 -17.98
N GLU A 441 60.64 22.76 -17.25
CA GLU A 441 60.60 21.30 -17.51
C GLU A 441 59.64 20.61 -16.49
N PRO A 442 59.23 19.33 -16.65
CA PRO A 442 58.42 18.60 -15.68
C PRO A 442 59.23 17.62 -14.81
N MET A 443 59.00 17.61 -13.49
CA MET A 443 59.56 16.58 -12.60
C MET A 443 58.49 15.61 -12.10
N LYS A 444 58.76 14.31 -12.26
CA LYS A 444 57.99 13.21 -11.65
C LYS A 444 58.65 12.81 -10.34
N CYS A 445 57.83 12.56 -9.31
CA CYS A 445 57.95 11.42 -8.40
C CYS A 445 56.55 11.13 -7.83
#